data_AF-R5D5W3-F1
#
_entry.id   AF-R5D5W3-F1
#
_cell.length_a   1.000
_cell.length_b   1.000
_cell.length_c   1.000
_cell.angle_alpha   90.00
_cell.angle_beta   90.00
_cell.angle_gamma   90.00
#
_symmetry.space_group_name_H-M   'P 1'
#
loop_
_entity.id
_entity.type
_entity.pdbx_description
1 polymer ?
#
loop_
_entity_poly.entity_id
_entity_poly.type
_entity_poly.pdbx_seq_one_letter_code
_entity_poly.pdbx_strand_id
1 'polypeptide(L)'
;MKKLFVLVIALLLCLTACGGSNDTAGDDWRTSGIVLADGTITHDGESVDVLVTISDTSAAFYRDTAEQVLFDSVLFPESIPDAKQAFESISFDDINGDGESDVVARFKFNDGGGEELVWIWDPAERYIFNGELSTITHVEE
;
A
#
# COMPACT_ATOMS: atom_id res chain seq x y z
N MET A 1 -31.19 -23.75 -70.49
CA MET A 1 -32.31 -22.94 -69.95
C MET A 1 -32.30 -23.01 -68.44
N LYS A 2 -31.90 -21.92 -67.77
CA LYS A 2 -32.56 -21.34 -66.59
C LYS A 2 -31.80 -20.07 -66.24
N LYS A 3 -32.54 -18.97 -66.38
CA LYS A 3 -32.16 -17.59 -66.10
C LYS A 3 -32.32 -17.32 -64.60
N LEU A 4 -31.78 -16.17 -64.18
CA LEU A 4 -32.07 -15.42 -62.95
C LEU A 4 -31.30 -15.89 -61.70
N PHE A 5 -30.70 -15.04 -60.87
CA PHE A 5 -30.87 -13.59 -60.64
C PHE A 5 -29.51 -12.94 -60.31
N VAL A 6 -29.30 -11.72 -60.80
CA VAL A 6 -28.33 -10.76 -60.29
C VAL A 6 -28.81 -10.26 -58.93
N LEU A 7 -27.94 -10.25 -57.92
CA LEU A 7 -28.01 -9.26 -56.84
C LEU A 7 -26.60 -8.79 -56.50
N VAL A 8 -26.26 -7.61 -57.02
CA VAL A 8 -25.10 -6.81 -56.62
C VAL A 8 -25.47 -6.15 -55.29
N ILE A 9 -24.73 -6.44 -54.23
CA ILE A 9 -24.62 -5.54 -53.07
C ILE A 9 -23.13 -5.38 -52.78
N ALA A 10 -22.57 -4.30 -53.31
CA ALA A 10 -21.30 -3.76 -52.87
C ALA A 10 -21.51 -3.17 -51.48
N LEU A 11 -21.05 -3.88 -50.44
CA LEU A 11 -21.03 -3.34 -49.09
C LEU A 11 -19.71 -2.58 -48.92
N LEU A 12 -19.84 -1.25 -48.92
CA LEU A 12 -18.78 -0.29 -48.68
C LEU A 12 -18.00 -0.60 -47.40
N LEU A 13 -16.69 -0.43 -47.51
CA LEU A 13 -15.74 -0.28 -46.41
C LEU A 13 -16.21 0.77 -45.40
N CYS A 14 -16.49 0.33 -44.18
CA CYS A 14 -16.24 1.14 -42.99
C CYS A 14 -15.39 0.29 -42.05
N LEU A 15 -14.07 0.38 -42.21
CA LEU A 15 -13.14 0.15 -41.10
C LEU A 15 -13.48 1.21 -40.05
N THR A 16 -14.36 0.88 -39.11
CA THR A 16 -14.40 1.61 -37.86
C THR A 16 -13.15 1.18 -37.11
N ALA A 17 -12.06 1.91 -37.35
CA ALA A 17 -11.01 2.02 -36.37
C ALA A 17 -11.66 2.63 -35.12
N CYS A 18 -12.12 1.78 -34.20
CA CYS A 18 -12.30 2.18 -32.82
C CYS A 18 -10.90 2.42 -32.25
N GLY A 19 -10.33 3.55 -32.66
CA GLY A 19 -9.30 4.26 -31.93
C GLY A 19 -9.92 4.67 -30.62
N GLY A 20 -9.54 3.94 -29.60
CA GLY A 20 -10.10 4.03 -28.26
C GLY A 20 -9.56 2.88 -27.43
N SER A 21 -8.27 2.56 -27.58
CA SER A 21 -7.53 2.09 -26.42
C SER A 21 -7.58 3.26 -25.46
N ASN A 22 -8.64 3.31 -24.64
CA ASN A 22 -8.52 3.88 -23.33
C ASN A 22 -7.56 2.93 -22.61
N ASP A 23 -6.27 3.02 -22.93
CA ASP A 23 -5.26 2.99 -21.87
C ASP A 23 -5.70 4.13 -20.96
N THR A 24 -6.67 3.84 -20.09
CA THR A 24 -6.73 4.52 -18.82
C THR A 24 -5.34 4.25 -18.28
N ALA A 25 -4.45 5.24 -18.37
CA ALA A 25 -3.35 5.32 -17.41
C ALA A 25 -4.03 5.05 -16.07
N GLY A 26 -3.78 3.86 -15.51
CA GLY A 26 -4.57 3.33 -14.40
C GLY A 26 -4.68 4.42 -13.34
N ASP A 27 -5.91 4.67 -12.88
CA ASP A 27 -6.17 5.74 -11.92
C ASP A 27 -5.07 5.74 -10.85
N ASP A 28 -4.32 6.85 -10.74
CA ASP A 28 -3.15 6.93 -9.86
C ASP A 28 -3.59 6.64 -8.42
N TRP A 29 -3.23 5.45 -7.95
CA TRP A 29 -3.71 4.88 -6.70
C TRP A 29 -3.37 5.74 -5.48
N ARG A 30 -2.35 6.60 -5.62
CA ARG A 30 -1.94 7.58 -4.61
C ARG A 30 -3.03 8.60 -4.30
N THR A 31 -3.98 8.78 -5.22
CA THR A 31 -5.14 9.67 -5.07
C THR A 31 -6.40 8.97 -4.57
N SER A 32 -6.38 7.65 -4.38
CA SER A 32 -7.57 6.84 -4.06
C SER A 32 -8.03 6.91 -2.60
N GLY A 33 -7.25 7.54 -1.71
CA GLY A 33 -7.53 7.61 -0.27
C GLY A 33 -7.21 6.33 0.52
N ILE A 34 -6.47 5.40 -0.08
CA ILE A 34 -5.94 4.22 0.63
C ILE A 34 -4.55 4.46 1.24
N VAL A 35 -3.82 5.46 0.74
CA VAL A 35 -2.55 5.92 1.30
C VAL A 35 -2.83 6.75 2.55
N LEU A 36 -2.22 6.38 3.68
CA LEU A 36 -2.43 7.02 4.98
C LEU A 36 -1.20 7.79 5.48
N ALA A 37 0.00 7.44 5.00
CA ALA A 37 1.24 8.10 5.32
C ALA A 37 2.27 7.88 4.21
N ASP A 38 3.38 8.60 4.30
CA ASP A 38 4.56 8.46 3.47
C ASP A 38 5.82 8.49 4.35
N GLY A 39 6.95 8.07 3.80
CA GLY A 39 8.24 8.11 4.48
C GLY A 39 9.37 7.60 3.61
N THR A 40 10.58 7.55 4.16
CA THR A 40 11.77 7.02 3.49
C THR A 40 12.32 5.88 4.33
N ILE A 41 12.49 4.70 3.72
CA ILE A 41 13.10 3.54 4.35
C ILE A 41 14.52 3.41 3.82
N THR A 42 15.50 3.28 4.72
CA THR A 42 16.90 3.04 4.38
C THR A 42 17.31 1.65 4.80
N HIS A 43 17.81 0.86 3.84
CA HIS A 43 18.43 -0.43 4.10
C HIS A 43 19.68 -0.63 3.24
N ASP A 44 20.73 -1.23 3.79
CA ASP A 44 22.02 -1.47 3.12
C ASP A 44 22.63 -0.19 2.50
N GLY A 45 22.33 0.97 3.09
CA GLY A 45 22.75 2.28 2.58
C GLY A 45 21.98 2.79 1.36
N GLU A 46 20.95 2.07 0.90
CA GLU A 46 20.01 2.52 -0.13
C GLU A 46 18.70 3.00 0.52
N SER A 47 18.20 4.16 0.07
CA SER A 47 16.95 4.73 0.56
C SER A 47 15.85 4.66 -0.50
N VAL A 48 14.63 4.36 -0.06
CA VAL A 48 13.43 4.27 -0.90
C VAL A 48 12.30 5.07 -0.27
N ASP A 49 11.72 5.98 -1.06
CA ASP A 49 10.49 6.68 -0.66
C ASP A 49 9.30 5.74 -0.82
N VAL A 50 8.48 5.65 0.23
CA VAL A 50 7.35 4.74 0.34
C VAL A 50 6.06 5.45 0.73
N LEU A 51 4.96 4.84 0.31
CA LEU A 51 3.59 5.17 0.68
C LEU A 51 3.02 4.03 1.50
N VAL A 52 2.32 4.37 2.58
CA VAL A 52 1.84 3.41 3.58
C VAL A 52 0.34 3.19 3.43
N THR A 53 -0.04 1.92 3.42
CA THR A 53 -1.45 1.50 3.57
C THR A 53 -1.58 0.63 4.80
N ILE A 54 -2.74 0.70 5.47
CA ILE A 54 -3.03 -0.08 6.68
C ILE A 54 -4.21 -0.99 6.42
N SER A 55 -4.06 -2.25 6.81
CA SER A 55 -5.14 -3.23 6.98
C SER A 55 -5.30 -3.57 8.47
N ASP A 56 -6.33 -4.34 8.82
CA ASP A 56 -6.53 -4.80 10.20
C ASP A 56 -5.42 -5.76 10.70
N THR A 57 -4.49 -6.17 9.84
CA THR A 57 -3.45 -7.17 10.14
C THR A 57 -2.03 -6.72 9.80
N SER A 58 -1.87 -5.57 9.14
CA SER A 58 -0.56 -5.16 8.62
C SER A 58 -0.49 -3.69 8.24
N ALA A 59 0.73 -3.19 8.21
CA ALA A 59 1.08 -2.00 7.46
C ALA A 59 1.94 -2.41 6.25
N ALA A 60 1.52 -2.00 5.05
CA ALA A 60 2.24 -2.28 3.80
C ALA A 60 2.84 -1.00 3.24
N PHE A 61 4.09 -1.08 2.82
CA PHE A 61 4.90 0.01 2.29
C PHE A 61 5.09 -0.23 0.79
N TYR A 62 4.58 0.67 -0.03
CA TYR A 62 4.71 0.62 -1.49
C TYR A 62 5.67 1.71 -1.93
N ARG A 63 6.43 1.47 -3.01
CA ARG A 63 7.25 2.54 -3.60
C ARG A 63 6.35 3.70 -4.03
N ASP A 64 6.80 4.94 -3.83
CA ASP A 64 6.08 6.12 -4.32
C ASP A 64 6.20 6.26 -5.85
N THR A 65 5.39 5.45 -6.55
CA THR A 65 5.27 5.47 -8.00
C THR A 65 3.80 5.35 -8.41
N ALA A 66 3.48 5.72 -9.65
CA ALA A 66 2.12 5.63 -10.17
C ALA A 66 1.61 4.18 -10.25
N GLU A 67 2.50 3.19 -10.32
CA GLU A 67 2.18 1.78 -10.19
C GLU A 67 2.26 1.36 -8.72
N GLN A 68 1.31 0.53 -8.27
CA GLN A 68 1.33 0.01 -6.91
C GLN A 68 2.35 -1.13 -6.79
N VAL A 69 3.58 -0.79 -6.42
CA VAL A 69 4.71 -1.72 -6.28
C VAL A 69 5.03 -1.91 -4.81
N LEU A 70 4.73 -3.08 -4.24
CA LEU A 70 5.03 -3.40 -2.85
C LEU A 70 6.55 -3.37 -2.64
N PHE A 71 6.99 -2.61 -1.64
CA PHE A 71 8.38 -2.58 -1.20
C PHE A 71 8.60 -3.56 -0.04
N ASP A 72 7.82 -3.41 1.04
CA ASP A 72 7.83 -4.31 2.19
C ASP A 72 6.55 -4.17 3.02
N SER A 73 6.46 -4.89 4.14
CA SER A 73 5.36 -4.76 5.09
C SER A 73 5.75 -5.27 6.48
N VAL A 74 5.02 -4.80 7.49
CA VAL A 74 5.03 -5.42 8.83
C VAL A 74 3.69 -6.08 9.11
N LEU A 75 3.72 -7.25 9.75
CA LEU A 75 2.54 -7.92 10.27
C LEU A 75 2.31 -7.51 11.71
N PHE A 76 1.07 -7.19 12.04
CA PHE A 76 0.68 -6.93 13.43
C PHE A 76 0.73 -8.24 14.23
N PRO A 77 1.22 -8.20 15.48
CA PRO A 77 1.29 -9.40 16.34
C PRO A 77 -0.11 -9.96 16.61
N GLU A 78 -1.11 -9.09 16.68
CA GLU A 78 -2.53 -9.41 16.73
C GLU A 78 -3.30 -8.49 15.77
N SER A 79 -4.47 -8.93 15.29
CA SER A 79 -5.28 -8.09 14.42
C SER A 79 -5.88 -6.92 15.20
N ILE A 80 -5.78 -5.71 14.64
CA ILE A 80 -6.34 -4.48 15.20
C ILE A 80 -7.64 -4.17 14.44
N PRO A 81 -8.83 -4.26 15.08
CA PRO A 81 -10.09 -3.91 14.43
C PRO A 81 -10.12 -2.44 14.01
N ASP A 82 -10.64 -2.17 12.81
CA ASP A 82 -10.74 -0.81 12.25
C ASP A 82 -9.39 -0.06 12.24
N ALA A 83 -8.27 -0.79 12.05
CA ALA A 83 -6.91 -0.25 12.14
C ALA A 83 -6.69 0.98 11.26
N LYS A 84 -7.26 0.97 10.04
CA LYS A 84 -7.20 2.12 9.13
C LYS A 84 -7.80 3.39 9.75
N GLN A 85 -8.88 3.27 10.51
CA GLN A 85 -9.52 4.41 11.18
C GLN A 85 -8.76 4.82 12.45
N ALA A 86 -8.20 3.85 13.17
CA ALA A 86 -7.44 4.09 14.39
C ALA A 86 -6.00 4.58 14.13
N PHE A 87 -5.47 4.41 12.92
CA PHE A 87 -4.11 4.78 12.58
C PHE A 87 -3.84 6.26 12.85
N GLU A 88 -2.83 6.54 13.67
CA GLU A 88 -2.44 7.89 14.06
C GLU A 88 -1.17 8.34 13.32
N SER A 89 -0.12 7.51 13.34
CA SER A 89 1.15 7.82 12.68
C SER A 89 2.01 6.58 12.44
N ILE A 90 3.01 6.72 11.58
CA ILE A 90 4.09 5.75 11.39
C ILE A 90 5.43 6.49 11.27
N SER A 91 6.51 5.91 11.77
CA SER A 91 7.88 6.40 11.55
C SER A 91 8.83 5.27 11.12
N PHE A 92 9.90 5.68 10.44
CA PHE A 92 10.94 4.80 9.87
C PHE A 92 12.34 5.13 10.43
N ASP A 93 12.38 5.60 11.67
CA ASP A 93 13.62 6.02 12.33
C ASP A 93 14.49 4.81 12.67
N ASP A 94 15.80 4.99 12.64
CA ASP A 94 16.77 4.00 13.15
C ASP A 94 16.79 4.07 14.69
N ILE A 95 16.16 3.11 15.35
CA ILE A 95 15.97 3.06 16.81
C ILE A 95 17.22 2.50 17.47
N ASN A 96 17.87 1.53 16.84
CA ASN A 96 18.96 0.75 17.43
C ASN A 96 20.36 1.31 17.10
N GLY A 97 20.46 2.22 16.11
CA GLY A 97 21.68 2.87 15.66
C GLY A 97 22.52 2.09 14.64
N ASP A 98 21.95 1.10 13.95
CA ASP A 98 22.64 0.28 12.95
C ASP A 98 22.64 0.88 11.53
N GLY A 99 21.94 1.99 11.33
CA GLY A 99 21.80 2.68 10.05
C GLY A 99 20.65 2.18 9.19
N GLU A 100 19.85 1.24 9.70
CA GLU A 100 18.70 0.64 9.02
C GLU A 100 17.41 1.21 9.61
N SER A 101 16.41 1.47 8.75
CA SER A 101 15.12 2.00 9.19
C SER A 101 14.31 0.94 9.93
N ASP A 102 13.99 1.18 11.20
CA ASP A 102 13.01 0.40 11.96
C ASP A 102 11.59 0.90 11.68
N VAL A 103 10.56 0.27 12.26
CA VAL A 103 9.16 0.71 12.08
C VAL A 103 8.50 0.93 13.44
N VAL A 104 7.85 2.08 13.59
CA VAL A 104 6.92 2.34 14.71
C VAL A 104 5.57 2.75 14.15
N ALA A 105 4.53 1.96 14.40
CA ALA A 105 3.15 2.29 14.04
C ALA A 105 2.33 2.61 15.30
N ARG A 106 1.63 3.74 15.30
CA ARG A 106 0.79 4.21 16.40
C ARG A 106 -0.67 4.21 16.02
N PHE A 107 -1.50 3.69 16.92
CA PHE A 107 -2.94 3.61 16.81
C PHE A 107 -3.58 4.28 18.02
N LYS A 108 -4.64 5.05 17.76
CA LYS A 108 -5.45 5.70 18.78
C LYS A 108 -6.91 5.29 18.61
N PHE A 109 -7.44 4.65 19.64
CA PHE A 109 -8.80 4.13 19.64
C PHE A 109 -9.80 5.18 20.11
N ASN A 110 -11.06 5.00 19.72
CA ASN A 110 -12.13 5.96 20.02
C ASN A 110 -12.45 6.09 21.51
N ASP A 111 -12.14 5.06 22.31
CA ASP A 111 -12.30 5.07 23.77
C ASP A 111 -11.21 5.89 24.47
N GLY A 112 -10.16 6.30 23.76
CA GLY A 112 -9.01 7.03 24.28
C GLY A 112 -7.79 6.15 24.57
N GLY A 113 -7.90 4.83 24.41
CA GLY A 113 -6.78 3.91 24.45
C GLY A 113 -5.95 3.97 23.16
N GLY A 114 -4.91 3.14 23.09
CA GLY A 114 -4.07 3.07 21.90
C GLY A 114 -3.00 2.00 21.99
N GLU A 115 -2.34 1.79 20.86
CA GLU A 115 -1.24 0.84 20.73
C GLU A 115 -0.09 1.48 19.95
N GLU A 116 1.13 1.27 20.41
CA GLU A 116 2.36 1.56 19.68
C GLU A 116 3.08 0.24 19.43
N LEU A 117 3.22 -0.12 18.17
CA LEU A 117 3.86 -1.35 17.74
C LEU A 117 5.22 -1.02 17.11
N VAL A 118 6.26 -1.72 17.56
CA VAL A 118 7.64 -1.52 17.12
C VAL A 118 8.17 -2.77 16.45
N TRP A 119 8.82 -2.60 15.29
CA TRP A 119 9.58 -3.65 14.62
C TRP A 119 11.01 -3.17 14.40
N ILE A 120 11.99 -3.98 14.79
CA ILE A 120 13.40 -3.73 14.53
C ILE A 120 13.80 -4.46 13.25
N TRP A 121 14.53 -3.80 12.37
CA TRP A 121 15.06 -4.42 11.16
C TRP A 121 16.22 -5.35 11.52
N ASP A 122 16.15 -6.58 11.01
CA ASP A 122 17.28 -7.51 10.97
C ASP A 122 17.63 -7.80 9.50
N PRO A 123 18.89 -7.65 9.06
CA PRO A 123 19.25 -7.88 7.66
C PRO A 123 18.99 -9.32 7.15
N ALA A 124 18.88 -10.31 8.04
CA ALA A 124 18.60 -11.70 7.69
C ALA A 124 17.11 -12.07 7.85
N GLU A 125 16.45 -11.56 8.89
CA GLU A 125 15.05 -11.91 9.24
C GLU A 125 14.02 -10.83 8.84
N ARG A 126 14.47 -9.66 8.41
CA ARG A 126 13.68 -8.44 8.10
C ARG A 126 13.04 -7.86 9.37
N TYR A 127 11.88 -7.22 9.26
CA TYR A 127 11.19 -6.61 10.40
C TYR A 127 10.75 -7.63 11.46
N ILE A 128 11.42 -7.62 12.61
CA ILE A 128 11.09 -8.45 13.78
C ILE A 128 10.27 -7.61 14.77
N PHE A 129 9.07 -8.08 15.11
CA PHE A 129 8.25 -7.43 16.13
C PHE A 129 8.95 -7.42 17.49
N ASN A 130 9.00 -6.25 18.13
CA ASN A 130 9.60 -6.05 19.44
C ASN A 130 8.55 -5.65 20.48
N GLY A 131 8.03 -6.65 21.20
CA GLY A 131 7.02 -6.46 22.25
C GLY A 131 7.51 -5.73 23.50
N GLU A 132 8.83 -5.63 23.73
CA GLU A 132 9.40 -4.90 24.87
C GLU A 132 9.43 -3.39 24.61
N LEU A 133 9.62 -2.98 23.36
CA LEU A 133 9.56 -1.58 22.93
C LEU A 133 8.14 -1.12 22.59
N SER A 134 7.24 -2.07 22.29
CA SER A 134 5.84 -1.79 22.00
C SER A 134 5.07 -1.48 23.28
N THR A 135 4.02 -0.66 23.18
CA THR A 135 3.19 -0.27 24.32
C THR A 135 1.71 -0.36 24.02
N ILE A 136 0.92 -0.70 25.04
CA ILE A 136 -0.54 -0.65 25.01
C ILE A 136 -0.97 0.37 26.07
N THR A 137 -1.78 1.34 25.64
CA THR A 137 -2.38 2.34 26.52
C THR A 137 -3.85 1.99 26.73
N HIS A 138 -4.22 1.78 28.00
CA HIS A 138 -5.60 1.57 28.40
C HIS A 138 -6.22 2.89 28.91
N VAL A 139 -7.51 3.03 28.72
CA VAL A 139 -8.28 4.11 29.35
C VAL A 139 -8.40 3.78 30.84
N GLU A 140 -8.01 4.70 31.72
CA GLU A 140 -8.31 4.56 33.15
C GLU A 140 -9.84 4.72 33.35
N GLU A 141 -10.46 3.72 34.00
CA GLU A 141 -11.89 3.72 34.35
C GLU A 141 -12.26 4.80 35.39
#